data_AF-A0A7Y3KFI6-F1
#
_entry.id   AF-A0A7Y3KFI6-F1
#
_cell.length_a   1.000
_cell.length_b   1.000
_cell.length_c   1.000
_cell.angle_alpha   90.00
_cell.angle_beta   90.00
_cell.angle_gamma   90.00
#
_symmetry.space_group_name_H-M   'P 1'
#
loop_
_entity.id
_entity.type
_entity.pdbx_description
1 polymer ?
#
loop_
_entity_poly.entity_id
_entity_poly.type
_entity_poly.pdbx_seq_one_letter_code
_entity_poly.pdbx_strand_id
1 'polypeptide(L)'
;MTCFVDGETLSAYADHELEPTLWATIHDHVQSCTECQTQLQAIATVDTAIQQWMATILLPESFDDRLRQQVAMVRQKHHLRALLLVMALMTGFIVLSLIVLWLSTWGNVLQTFLAGWMPALTSGSWLSSLWGYAGNVWVIVYGGVFALIALFGLRWLLISSKSEVTS
;
A
#
# COMPACT_ATOMS: atom_id res chain seq x y z
N MET A 1 12.81 -5.51 55.78
CA MET A 1 13.39 -5.31 54.43
C MET A 1 13.37 -3.83 54.17
N THR A 2 14.50 -3.23 53.80
CA THR A 2 14.57 -1.81 53.46
C THR A 2 14.06 -1.61 52.03
N CYS A 3 13.11 -0.71 51.83
CA CYS A 3 12.65 -0.30 50.50
C CYS A 3 13.80 0.43 49.79
N PHE A 4 14.18 -0.02 48.59
CA PHE A 4 15.22 0.64 47.77
C PHE A 4 14.66 1.27 46.49
N VAL A 5 13.40 0.95 46.16
CA VAL A 5 12.74 1.41 44.94
C VAL A 5 12.28 2.84 45.18
N ASP A 6 12.73 3.76 44.33
CA ASP A 6 12.29 5.14 44.36
C ASP A 6 10.88 5.28 43.76
N GLY A 7 10.22 6.41 44.03
CA GLY A 7 8.86 6.65 43.54
C GLY A 7 8.77 6.71 42.01
N GLU A 8 9.85 7.11 41.34
CA GLU A 8 9.90 7.25 39.88
C GLU A 8 9.94 5.86 39.20
N THR A 9 10.78 4.94 39.68
CA THR A 9 10.81 3.56 39.17
C THR A 9 9.53 2.80 39.49
N LEU A 10 8.88 3.08 40.63
CA LEU A 10 7.58 2.50 40.96
C LEU A 10 6.46 3.03 40.05
N SER A 11 6.49 4.31 39.67
CA SER A 11 5.56 4.88 38.69
C SER A 11 5.79 4.27 37.29
N ALA A 12 7.05 4.22 36.84
CA ALA A 12 7.38 3.59 35.56
C ALA A 12 7.01 2.10 35.53
N TYR A 13 7.08 1.41 36.67
CA TYR A 13 6.58 0.04 36.82
C TYR A 13 5.06 -0.04 36.61
N ALA A 14 4.29 0.88 37.19
CA ALA A 14 2.84 0.95 37.00
C ALA A 14 2.47 1.23 35.54
N ASP A 15 3.16 2.16 34.88
CA ASP A 15 2.91 2.57 33.49
C ASP A 15 3.48 1.61 32.43
N HIS A 16 4.16 0.54 32.85
CA HIS A 16 4.81 -0.45 31.97
C HIS A 16 5.93 0.15 31.09
N GLU A 17 6.57 1.21 31.55
CA GLU A 17 7.66 1.92 30.85
C GLU A 17 9.06 1.38 31.19
N LEU A 18 9.14 0.35 32.04
CA LEU A 18 10.41 -0.25 32.44
C LEU A 18 10.95 -1.24 31.41
N GLU A 19 12.29 -1.29 31.31
CA GLU A 19 12.96 -2.36 30.58
C GLU A 19 12.63 -3.75 31.18
N PRO A 20 12.53 -4.81 30.35
CA PRO A 20 12.09 -6.13 30.81
C PRO A 20 12.93 -6.73 31.95
N THR A 21 14.23 -6.43 31.96
CA THR A 21 15.19 -6.89 32.99
C THR A 21 14.97 -6.21 34.33
N LEU A 22 14.68 -4.90 34.32
CA LEU A 22 14.40 -4.13 35.52
C LEU A 22 13.00 -4.44 36.06
N TRP A 23 12.03 -4.66 35.17
CA TRP A 23 10.66 -5.00 35.51
C TRP A 23 10.58 -6.25 36.39
N ALA A 24 11.30 -7.33 36.02
CA ALA A 24 11.31 -8.57 36.79
C ALA A 24 11.88 -8.38 38.21
N THR A 25 12.96 -7.61 38.33
CA THR A 25 13.61 -7.33 39.62
C THR A 25 12.71 -6.51 40.54
N ILE A 26 12.04 -5.49 39.99
CA ILE A 26 11.11 -4.65 40.73
C ILE A 26 9.83 -5.42 41.08
N HIS A 27 9.32 -6.27 40.16
CA HIS A 27 8.16 -7.11 40.41
C HIS A 27 8.34 -7.99 41.65
N ASP A 28 9.47 -8.68 41.76
CA ASP A 28 9.79 -9.54 42.92
C ASP A 28 9.89 -8.74 44.23
N HIS A 29 10.44 -7.51 44.17
CA HIS A 29 10.49 -6.62 45.31
C HIS A 29 9.10 -6.13 45.74
N VAL A 30 8.27 -5.71 44.79
CA VAL A 30 6.89 -5.25 45.03
C VAL A 30 6.05 -6.37 45.63
N GLN A 31 6.23 -7.63 45.21
CA GLN A 31 5.49 -8.75 45.82
C GLN A 31 5.87 -9.02 47.29
N SER A 32 7.10 -8.70 47.69
CA SER A 32 7.62 -8.98 49.04
C SER A 32 7.64 -7.77 49.99
N CYS A 33 7.52 -6.55 49.46
CA CYS A 33 7.61 -5.30 50.21
C CYS A 33 6.24 -4.62 50.36
N THR A 34 5.70 -4.59 51.58
CA THR A 34 4.39 -3.99 51.88
C THR A 34 4.34 -2.49 51.62
N GLU A 35 5.45 -1.78 51.79
CA GLU A 35 5.56 -0.34 51.53
C GLU A 35 5.44 0.00 50.03
N CYS A 36 6.06 -0.82 49.16
CA CYS A 36 5.91 -0.67 47.72
C CYS A 36 4.47 -0.97 47.28
N GLN A 37 3.82 -1.96 47.90
CA GLN A 37 2.42 -2.29 47.59
C GLN A 37 1.46 -1.16 47.94
N THR A 38 1.63 -0.52 49.09
CA THR A 38 0.78 0.61 49.49
C THR A 38 0.98 1.82 48.59
N GLN A 39 2.22 2.12 48.19
CA GLN A 39 2.50 3.18 47.23
C GLN A 39 1.91 2.86 45.84
N LEU A 40 2.00 1.62 45.38
CA LEU A 40 1.43 1.19 44.10
C LEU A 40 -0.11 1.27 44.12
N GLN A 41 -0.75 0.92 45.23
CA GLN A 41 -2.19 1.14 45.41
C GLN A 41 -2.56 2.62 45.34
N ALA A 42 -1.74 3.52 45.90
CA ALA A 42 -1.95 4.97 45.78
C ALA A 42 -1.80 5.47 44.34
N ILE A 43 -0.89 4.90 43.55
CA ILE A 43 -0.76 5.20 42.12
C ILE A 43 -2.01 4.71 41.36
N ALA A 44 -2.47 3.48 41.65
CA ALA A 44 -3.67 2.92 41.01
C ALA A 44 -4.96 3.70 41.32
N THR A 45 -5.09 4.27 42.52
CA THR A 45 -6.25 5.12 42.84
C THR A 45 -6.22 6.45 42.08
N VAL A 46 -5.03 7.00 41.81
CA VAL A 46 -4.88 8.19 40.96
C VAL A 46 -5.21 7.86 39.51
N ASP A 47 -4.69 6.76 38.97
CA ASP A 47 -4.98 6.32 37.60
C ASP A 47 -6.48 6.10 37.37
N THR A 48 -7.15 5.38 38.28
CA THR A 48 -8.61 5.19 38.20
C THR A 48 -9.40 6.51 38.28
N ALA A 49 -8.96 7.46 39.10
CA ALA A 49 -9.57 8.79 39.16
C ALA A 49 -9.39 9.59 37.85
N ILE A 50 -8.21 9.49 37.24
CA ILE A 50 -7.92 10.11 35.92
C ILE A 50 -8.77 9.47 34.84
N GLN A 51 -8.86 8.14 34.79
CA GLN A 51 -9.69 7.42 33.82
C GLN A 51 -11.16 7.78 33.95
N GLN A 52 -11.67 7.89 35.18
CA GLN A 52 -13.04 8.34 35.43
C GLN A 52 -13.28 9.79 35.00
N TRP A 53 -12.31 10.68 35.24
CA TRP A 53 -12.38 12.05 34.78
C TRP A 53 -12.33 12.14 33.25
N MET A 54 -11.47 11.36 32.60
CA MET A 54 -11.38 11.26 31.14
C MET A 54 -12.67 10.69 30.52
N ALA A 55 -13.33 9.73 31.17
CA ALA A 55 -14.62 9.21 30.72
C ALA A 55 -15.72 10.29 30.74
N THR A 56 -15.55 11.35 31.53
CA THR A 56 -16.46 12.49 31.57
C THR A 56 -16.22 13.47 30.42
N ILE A 57 -15.03 13.43 29.80
CA ILE A 57 -14.72 14.21 28.61
C ILE A 57 -15.47 13.57 27.43
N LEU A 58 -16.63 14.15 27.10
CA LEU A 58 -17.38 13.80 25.91
C LEU A 58 -16.49 14.01 24.68
N LEU A 59 -16.01 12.90 24.12
CA LEU A 59 -15.30 12.91 22.84
C LEU A 59 -16.23 13.58 21.81
N PRO A 60 -15.79 14.64 21.09
CA PRO A 60 -16.64 15.27 20.10
C PRO A 60 -17.13 14.22 19.09
N GLU A 61 -18.43 14.12 18.83
CA GLU A 61 -18.98 13.08 17.92
C GLU A 61 -18.26 13.06 16.57
N SER A 62 -17.81 14.21 16.08
CA SER A 62 -17.05 14.31 14.83
C SER A 62 -15.63 13.73 14.84
N PHE A 63 -15.09 13.34 16.00
CA PHE A 63 -13.74 12.80 16.10
C PHE A 63 -13.68 11.36 15.58
N ASP A 64 -14.65 10.52 15.94
CA ASP A 64 -14.72 9.15 15.45
C ASP A 64 -15.00 9.12 13.93
N ASP A 65 -15.86 10.00 13.45
CA ASP A 65 -16.09 10.16 12.01
C ASP A 65 -14.83 10.59 11.25
N ARG A 66 -14.09 11.57 11.77
CA ARG A 66 -12.81 12.00 11.16
C ARG A 66 -11.77 10.90 11.21
N LEU A 67 -11.66 10.16 12.31
CA LEU A 67 -10.75 9.01 12.43
C LEU A 67 -11.12 7.91 11.44
N ARG A 68 -12.40 7.52 11.37
CA ARG A 68 -12.87 6.52 10.41
C ARG A 68 -12.66 6.98 8.98
N GLN A 69 -12.88 8.26 8.69
CA GLN A 69 -12.63 8.82 7.37
C GLN A 69 -11.12 8.80 7.03
N GLN A 70 -10.26 9.12 8.00
CA GLN A 70 -8.80 9.06 7.83
C GLN A 70 -8.27 7.63 7.70
N VAL A 71 -8.81 6.69 8.46
CA VAL A 71 -8.44 5.27 8.36
C VAL A 71 -8.98 4.68 7.05
N ALA A 72 -10.20 5.03 6.64
CA ALA A 72 -10.79 4.60 5.38
C ALA A 72 -10.00 5.12 4.17
N MET A 73 -9.60 6.40 4.16
CA MET A 73 -8.80 6.95 3.05
C MET A 73 -7.43 6.28 2.94
N VAL A 74 -6.80 5.91 4.06
CA VAL A 74 -5.52 5.17 4.07
C VAL A 74 -5.71 3.74 3.56
N ARG A 75 -6.76 3.04 4.03
CA ARG A 75 -7.07 1.67 3.61
C ARG A 75 -7.45 1.59 2.12
N GLN A 76 -8.20 2.58 1.63
CA GLN A 76 -8.64 2.65 0.24
C GLN A 76 -7.47 2.87 -0.73
N LYS A 77 -6.46 3.64 -0.32
CA LYS A 77 -5.25 3.89 -1.12
C LYS A 77 -4.47 2.60 -1.40
N HIS A 78 -4.40 1.69 -0.44
CA HIS A 78 -3.74 0.39 -0.63
C HIS A 78 -4.47 -0.52 -1.62
N HIS A 79 -5.80 -0.63 -1.51
CA HIS A 79 -6.59 -1.45 -2.45
C HIS A 79 -6.56 -0.88 -3.88
N LEU A 80 -6.68 0.44 -4.03
CA LEU A 80 -6.58 1.09 -5.34
C LEU A 80 -5.21 0.91 -5.98
N ARG A 81 -4.12 1.00 -5.20
CA ARG A 81 -2.75 0.77 -5.70
C ARG A 81 -2.55 -0.67 -6.15
N ALA A 82 -3.00 -1.64 -5.37
CA ALA A 82 -2.91 -3.05 -5.74
C ALA A 82 -3.69 -3.33 -7.05
N LEU A 83 -4.91 -2.78 -7.16
CA LEU A 83 -5.75 -2.94 -8.35
C LEU A 83 -5.11 -2.28 -9.58
N LEU A 84 -4.58 -1.06 -9.44
CA LEU A 84 -3.87 -0.36 -10.52
C LEU A 84 -2.63 -1.12 -11.00
N LEU A 85 -1.85 -1.70 -10.08
CA LEU A 85 -0.70 -2.53 -10.44
C LEU A 85 -1.12 -3.77 -11.22
N VAL A 86 -2.17 -4.47 -10.79
CA VAL A 86 -2.70 -5.64 -11.51
C VAL A 86 -3.18 -5.24 -12.91
N MET A 87 -3.93 -4.14 -13.04
CA MET A 87 -4.38 -3.62 -14.34
C MET A 87 -3.20 -3.28 -15.26
N ALA A 88 -2.16 -2.64 -14.74
CA ALA A 88 -0.96 -2.29 -15.50
C ALA A 88 -0.20 -3.54 -16.00
N LEU A 89 -0.11 -4.58 -15.17
CA LEU A 89 0.51 -5.86 -15.57
C LEU A 89 -0.32 -6.59 -16.62
N MET A 90 -1.65 -6.65 -16.45
CA MET A 90 -2.55 -7.30 -17.40
C MET A 90 -2.52 -6.61 -18.76
N THR A 91 -2.58 -5.27 -18.78
CA THR A 91 -2.47 -4.50 -20.02
C THR A 91 -1.12 -4.69 -20.69
N GLY A 92 -0.02 -4.68 -19.93
CA GLY A 92 1.32 -5.00 -20.44
C GLY A 92 1.40 -6.39 -21.07
N PHE A 93 0.81 -7.41 -20.43
CA PHE A 93 0.80 -8.78 -20.95
C PHE A 93 -0.02 -8.92 -22.24
N ILE A 94 -1.17 -8.23 -22.33
CA ILE A 94 -1.99 -8.21 -23.54
C ILE A 94 -1.21 -7.57 -24.70
N VAL A 95 -0.59 -6.41 -24.47
CA VAL A 95 0.19 -5.72 -25.50
C VAL A 95 1.38 -6.58 -25.96
N LEU A 96 2.10 -7.20 -25.02
CA LEU A 96 3.21 -8.10 -25.36
C LEU A 96 2.73 -9.31 -26.17
N SER A 97 1.61 -9.92 -25.77
CA SER A 97 1.03 -11.07 -26.47
C SER A 97 0.63 -10.71 -27.90
N LEU A 98 0.03 -9.53 -28.11
CA LEU A 98 -0.31 -9.03 -29.43
C LEU A 98 0.93 -8.81 -30.31
N ILE A 99 2.00 -8.26 -29.75
CA ILE A 99 3.27 -8.06 -30.46
C ILE A 99 3.87 -9.41 -30.88
N VAL A 100 3.88 -10.39 -29.97
CA VAL A 100 4.40 -11.74 -30.26
C VAL A 100 3.56 -12.43 -31.35
N LEU A 101 2.22 -12.34 -31.26
CA LEU A 101 1.33 -12.88 -32.28
C LEU A 101 1.61 -12.25 -33.66
N TRP A 102 1.82 -10.94 -33.67
CA TRP A 102 2.15 -10.17 -34.87
C TRP A 102 3.49 -10.56 -35.48
N LEU A 103 4.52 -10.78 -34.66
CA LEU A 103 5.85 -11.21 -35.10
C LEU A 103 5.90 -12.69 -35.50
N SER A 104 4.92 -13.50 -35.08
CA SER A 104 4.88 -14.91 -35.41
C SER A 104 4.55 -15.16 -36.89
N THR A 105 4.90 -16.35 -37.39
CA THR A 105 4.54 -16.81 -38.73
C THR A 105 3.03 -16.76 -38.98
N TRP A 106 2.23 -17.00 -37.94
CA TRP A 106 0.77 -16.88 -38.00
C TRP A 106 0.30 -15.44 -38.21
N GLY A 107 1.02 -14.45 -37.68
CA GLY A 107 0.76 -13.03 -37.92
C GLY A 107 0.83 -12.69 -39.41
N ASN A 108 1.89 -13.15 -40.09
CA ASN A 108 2.05 -12.95 -41.54
C ASN A 108 0.95 -13.65 -42.36
N VAL A 109 0.54 -14.86 -41.96
CA VAL A 109 -0.58 -15.58 -42.62
C VAL A 109 -1.90 -14.83 -42.43
N LEU A 110 -2.17 -14.34 -41.23
CA LEU A 110 -3.37 -13.55 -40.94
C LEU A 110 -3.36 -12.22 -41.70
N GLN A 111 -2.21 -11.56 -41.78
CA GLN A 111 -2.04 -10.30 -42.50
C GLN A 111 -2.25 -10.47 -44.01
N THR A 112 -1.68 -11.53 -44.61
CA THR A 112 -1.89 -11.86 -46.02
C THR A 112 -3.34 -12.26 -46.30
N PHE A 113 -3.97 -13.01 -45.40
CA PHE A 113 -5.40 -13.33 -45.49
C PHE A 113 -6.27 -12.07 -45.43
N LEU A 114 -6.07 -11.19 -44.43
CA LEU A 114 -6.79 -9.93 -44.29
C LEU A 114 -6.57 -8.98 -45.47
N ALA A 115 -5.33 -8.89 -45.97
CA ALA A 115 -4.99 -8.10 -47.14
C ALA A 115 -5.65 -8.64 -48.43
N GLY A 116 -5.90 -9.95 -48.51
CA GLY A 116 -6.65 -10.54 -49.62
C GLY A 116 -8.15 -10.24 -49.58
N TRP A 117 -8.74 -10.10 -48.39
CA TRP A 117 -10.17 -9.83 -48.20
C TRP A 117 -10.54 -8.34 -48.27
N MET A 118 -9.66 -7.43 -47.81
CA MET A 118 -9.92 -5.98 -47.79
C MET A 118 -10.26 -5.34 -49.16
N PRO A 119 -9.62 -5.73 -50.29
CA PRO A 119 -9.97 -5.21 -51.61
C PRO A 119 -11.36 -5.62 -52.07
N ALA A 120 -11.93 -6.71 -51.54
CA ALA A 120 -13.30 -7.12 -51.84
C ALA A 120 -14.33 -6.23 -51.13
N LEU A 121 -13.94 -5.60 -50.01
CA LEU A 121 -14.80 -4.71 -49.22
C LEU A 121 -14.61 -3.23 -49.58
N THR A 122 -13.42 -2.85 -50.03
CA THR A 122 -13.08 -1.48 -50.42
C THR A 122 -12.74 -1.47 -51.89
N SER A 123 -13.57 -0.85 -52.73
CA SER A 123 -13.44 -0.81 -54.20
C SER A 123 -12.22 -0.02 -54.73
N GLY A 124 -11.20 0.20 -53.90
CA GLY A 124 -10.00 0.98 -54.19
C GLY A 124 -8.75 0.11 -54.23
N SER A 125 -8.29 -0.24 -55.43
CA SER A 125 -7.16 -1.13 -55.69
C SER A 125 -5.78 -0.61 -55.27
N TRP A 126 -5.64 0.69 -54.97
CA TRP A 126 -4.36 1.32 -54.60
C TRP A 126 -4.06 1.32 -53.09
N LEU A 127 -5.07 1.06 -52.25
CA LEU A 127 -4.92 1.07 -50.78
C LEU A 127 -4.20 -0.17 -50.23
N SER A 128 -4.22 -1.28 -50.97
CA SER A 128 -3.63 -2.55 -50.53
C SER A 128 -2.10 -2.53 -50.46
N SER A 129 -1.41 -1.86 -51.39
CA SER A 129 0.06 -1.75 -51.38
C SER A 129 0.58 -0.82 -50.27
N LEU A 130 -0.15 0.24 -49.93
CA LEU A 130 0.22 1.12 -48.81
C LEU A 130 0.06 0.39 -47.47
N TRP A 131 -0.88 -0.53 -47.36
CA TRP A 131 -1.18 -1.25 -46.11
C TRP A 131 -0.07 -2.23 -45.68
N GLY A 132 0.61 -2.88 -46.63
CA GLY A 132 1.68 -3.83 -46.32
C GLY A 132 2.89 -3.20 -45.64
N TYR A 133 3.35 -2.05 -46.13
CA TYR A 133 4.49 -1.32 -45.54
C TYR A 133 4.07 -0.42 -44.38
N ALA A 134 2.93 0.25 -44.47
CA ALA A 134 2.46 1.11 -43.39
C ALA A 134 2.05 0.29 -42.16
N GLY A 135 1.43 -0.89 -42.35
CA GLY A 135 0.96 -1.73 -41.24
C GLY A 135 2.08 -2.16 -40.29
N ASN A 136 3.21 -2.61 -40.84
CA ASN A 136 4.35 -3.07 -40.03
C ASN A 136 5.00 -1.90 -39.26
N VAL A 137 5.13 -0.74 -39.91
CA VAL A 137 5.69 0.46 -39.26
C VAL A 137 4.76 0.96 -38.16
N TRP A 138 3.45 1.01 -38.40
CA TRP A 138 2.48 1.47 -37.41
C TRP A 138 2.43 0.55 -36.18
N VAL A 139 2.52 -0.76 -36.34
CA VAL A 139 2.53 -1.70 -35.20
C VAL A 139 3.77 -1.53 -34.35
N ILE A 140 4.94 -1.32 -34.95
CA ILE A 140 6.19 -1.06 -34.21
C ILE A 140 6.09 0.29 -33.47
N VAL A 141 5.58 1.33 -34.13
CA VAL A 141 5.43 2.66 -33.53
C VAL A 141 4.42 2.65 -32.38
N TYR A 142 3.22 2.10 -32.58
CA TYR A 142 2.21 2.04 -31.53
C TYR A 142 2.63 1.09 -30.40
N GLY A 143 3.16 -0.08 -30.73
CA GLY A 143 3.68 -1.03 -29.73
C GLY A 143 4.78 -0.42 -28.87
N GLY A 144 5.72 0.32 -29.48
CA GLY A 144 6.77 1.04 -28.78
C GLY A 144 6.24 2.16 -27.88
N VAL A 145 5.29 2.97 -28.37
CA VAL A 145 4.66 4.05 -27.58
C VAL A 145 3.89 3.48 -26.39
N PHE A 146 3.11 2.41 -26.57
CA PHE A 146 2.40 1.76 -25.47
C PHE A 146 3.35 1.14 -24.45
N ALA A 147 4.44 0.51 -24.89
CA ALA A 147 5.47 -0.01 -23.99
C ALA A 147 6.14 1.11 -23.17
N LEU A 148 6.45 2.26 -23.80
CA LEU A 148 7.00 3.42 -23.10
C LEU A 148 6.02 4.00 -22.07
N ILE A 149 4.73 4.12 -22.40
CA ILE A 149 3.70 4.57 -21.46
C ILE A 149 3.59 3.61 -20.27
N ALA A 150 3.61 2.29 -20.52
CA ALA A 150 3.57 1.28 -19.46
C ALA A 150 4.81 1.37 -18.54
N LEU A 151 6.01 1.51 -19.11
CA LEU A 151 7.26 1.67 -18.36
C LEU A 151 7.30 2.98 -17.56
N PHE A 152 6.81 4.07 -18.14
CA PHE A 152 6.75 5.37 -17.47
C PHE A 152 5.73 5.35 -16.32
N GLY A 153 4.58 4.73 -16.53
CA GLY A 153 3.57 4.50 -15.49
C GLY A 153 4.12 3.65 -14.33
N LEU A 154 4.84 2.57 -14.65
CA LEU A 154 5.47 1.72 -13.64
C LEU A 154 6.54 2.49 -12.84
N ARG A 155 7.39 3.26 -13.53
CA ARG A 155 8.44 4.08 -12.89
C ARG A 155 7.83 5.14 -11.98
N TRP A 156 6.81 5.85 -12.42
CA TRP A 156 6.13 6.87 -11.61
C TRP A 156 5.54 6.25 -10.34
N LEU A 157 4.92 5.07 -10.46
CA LEU A 157 4.32 4.36 -9.34
C LEU A 157 5.36 3.86 -8.33
N LEU A 158 6.55 3.44 -8.79
CA LEU A 158 7.68 3.08 -7.93
C LEU A 158 8.32 4.29 -7.22
N ILE A 159 8.32 5.46 -7.84
CA ILE A 159 8.84 6.69 -7.20
C ILE A 159 7.86 7.17 -6.12
N SER A 160 6.55 7.10 -6.40
CA SER A 160 5.52 7.44 -5.42
C SER A 160 5.54 6.57 -4.16
N SER A 161 6.07 5.33 -4.22
CA SER A 161 6.17 4.48 -3.02
C SER A 161 7.36 4.83 -2.14
N LYS A 162 8.46 5.33 -2.71
CA LYS A 162 9.66 5.71 -1.93
C LYS A 162 9.45 6.96 -1.09
N SER A 163 8.66 7.92 -1.55
CA SER A 163 8.45 9.19 -0.83
C SER A 163 7.63 9.05 0.46
N GLU A 164 6.89 7.94 0.63
CA GLU A 164 6.05 7.72 1.83
C GLU A 164 6.75 6.96 2.96
N VAL A 165 7.92 6.35 2.71
CA VAL A 165 8.67 5.62 3.75
C VAL A 165 9.60 6.56 4.55
N THR A 166 9.79 7.79 4.06
CA THR A 166 10.73 8.77 4.62
C THR A 166 10.06 9.94 5.35
N SER A 167 8.72 9.93 5.49
CA SER A 167 7.96 10.91 6.29
C SER A 167 7.35 10.25 7.50
#